data_AF-A0A3S3PST3-F1
#
_entry.id   AF-A0A3S3PST3-F1
#
_cell.length_a   1.000
_cell.length_b   1.000
_cell.length_c   1.000
_cell.angle_alpha   90.00
_cell.angle_beta   90.00
_cell.angle_gamma   90.00
#
_symmetry.space_group_name_H-M   'P 1'
#
loop_
_entity.id
_entity.type
_entity.pdbx_description
1 polymer ?
#
loop_
_entity_poly.entity_id
_entity_poly.type
_entity_poly.pdbx_seq_one_letter_code
_entity_poly.pdbx_strand_id
1 'polypeptide(L)'
;MFITLESELLKIRLREQQQFMDKFFEANNLNFETAEASVSQELKKIYFSKENENEKGDIYKIPFEEALDVVKTRRAVLKEGYAYILAADMILIVVQKFQLELSQMLASLNLHLSEFEEDRRLIPLIDNLFQMSIKKKRSNVSSTKYHVTPEMLDDLSKESFPPCMKNIHENLRKNHHLRHYGRLHYGLFLKSIGLSLEDALNFFRQEFIQKVTPERFQKDYAYNIRYNYGKEGKKVSLSAYSCNKIINENAPQPGDTHGCPFRHFDAEHLKKFLKSCNISEQYIEEMLEDVKQKSYTKACSKYYQAKHNHPFPAEELYHPNQYYSESRKFFTVGLQLSDVSCGSEVSMQTEQNDTATEFYNNLECDEDVMHIDVSQVSELTKADSCGTSNEKDENEM
;
A
#
# COMPACT_ATOMS: atom_id res chain seq x y z
N MET A 1 0.92 -12.14 4.37
CA MET A 1 1.58 -11.04 3.63
C MET A 1 3.08 -10.99 3.91
N PHE A 2 3.55 -10.87 5.17
CA PHE A 2 4.99 -10.81 5.47
C PHE A 2 5.77 -12.06 5.04
N ILE A 3 5.34 -13.26 5.47
CA ILE A 3 5.96 -14.54 5.10
C ILE A 3 6.06 -14.68 3.57
N THR A 4 4.99 -14.35 2.85
CA THR A 4 4.95 -14.42 1.38
C THR A 4 6.00 -13.53 0.73
N LEU A 5 6.14 -12.27 1.19
CA LEU A 5 7.11 -11.32 0.63
C LEU A 5 8.55 -11.72 0.93
N GLU A 6 8.84 -12.11 2.17
CA GLU A 6 10.19 -12.57 2.56
C GLU A 6 10.58 -13.86 1.82
N SER A 7 9.62 -14.76 1.60
CA SER A 7 9.85 -15.98 0.82
C SER A 7 10.17 -15.69 -0.64
N GLU A 8 9.42 -14.77 -1.26
CA GLU A 8 9.71 -14.37 -2.64
C GLU A 8 11.04 -13.62 -2.74
N LEU A 9 11.40 -12.80 -1.75
CA LEU A 9 12.71 -12.15 -1.69
C LEU A 9 13.85 -13.18 -1.60
N LEU A 10 13.71 -14.18 -0.72
CA LEU A 10 14.68 -15.27 -0.61
C LEU A 10 14.81 -16.04 -1.93
N LYS A 11 13.68 -16.38 -2.55
CA LYS A 11 13.65 -17.08 -3.84
C LYS A 11 14.37 -16.30 -4.95
N ILE A 12 14.21 -14.98 -5.00
CA ILE A 12 14.92 -14.13 -5.96
C ILE A 12 16.43 -14.17 -5.69
N ARG A 13 16.86 -13.98 -4.44
CA ARG A 13 18.28 -14.01 -4.06
C ARG A 13 18.95 -15.35 -4.38
N LEU A 14 18.26 -16.47 -4.11
CA LEU A 14 18.78 -17.81 -4.39
C LEU A 14 18.85 -18.10 -5.90
N ARG A 15 17.97 -17.50 -6.72
CA ARG A 15 18.07 -17.59 -8.19
C ARG A 15 19.27 -16.80 -8.74
N GLU A 16 19.53 -15.61 -8.21
CA GLU A 16 20.66 -14.78 -8.64
C GLU A 16 22.02 -15.37 -8.21
N GLN A 17 22.04 -16.13 -7.11
CA GLN A 17 23.27 -16.65 -6.50
C GLN A 17 23.36 -18.19 -6.51
N GLN A 18 22.86 -18.84 -7.55
CA GLN A 18 22.87 -20.32 -7.66
C GLN A 18 24.27 -20.94 -7.48
N GLN A 19 25.32 -20.23 -7.88
CA GLN A 19 26.72 -20.67 -7.74
C GLN A 19 27.22 -20.79 -6.28
N PHE A 20 26.48 -20.26 -5.30
CA PHE A 20 26.86 -20.29 -3.88
C PHE A 20 25.92 -21.17 -3.03
N MET A 21 25.06 -21.98 -3.66
CA MET A 21 24.09 -22.82 -2.95
C MET A 21 24.76 -23.82 -2.00
N ASP A 22 25.87 -24.42 -2.40
CA ASP A 22 26.58 -25.38 -1.54
C ASP A 22 27.13 -24.73 -0.27
N LYS A 23 27.72 -23.53 -0.39
CA LYS A 23 28.17 -22.73 0.77
C LYS A 23 27.01 -22.30 1.66
N PHE A 24 25.86 -22.00 1.06
CA PHE A 24 24.64 -21.67 1.80
C PHE A 24 24.13 -22.87 2.59
N PHE A 25 24.20 -24.09 2.04
CA PHE A 25 23.79 -25.30 2.75
C PHE A 25 24.70 -25.60 3.94
N GLU A 26 26.02 -25.51 3.75
CA GLU A 26 26.99 -25.67 4.82
C GLU A 26 26.77 -24.65 5.96
N ALA A 27 26.57 -23.37 5.62
CA ALA A 27 26.38 -22.32 6.61
C ALA A 27 25.09 -22.47 7.44
N ASN A 28 24.06 -23.12 6.88
CA ASN A 28 22.75 -23.28 7.52
C ASN A 28 22.52 -24.69 8.07
N ASN A 29 23.56 -25.54 8.15
CA ASN A 29 23.47 -26.93 8.59
C ASN A 29 22.41 -27.74 7.81
N LEU A 30 22.30 -27.49 6.52
CA LEU A 30 21.39 -28.21 5.64
C LEU A 30 22.15 -29.37 5.00
N ASN A 31 21.83 -30.59 5.44
CA ASN A 31 22.49 -31.82 4.99
C ASN A 31 21.97 -32.26 3.61
N PHE A 32 22.37 -31.55 2.56
CA PHE A 32 22.02 -31.90 1.19
C PHE A 32 23.22 -32.49 0.47
N GLU A 33 23.12 -33.77 0.09
CA GLU A 33 24.19 -34.48 -0.61
C GLU A 33 24.09 -34.24 -2.12
N THR A 34 25.20 -34.00 -2.80
CA THR A 34 25.25 -34.02 -4.28
C THR A 34 25.24 -35.47 -4.79
N ALA A 35 24.48 -35.74 -5.84
CA ALA A 35 24.21 -37.09 -6.33
C ALA A 35 25.19 -37.57 -7.43
N GLU A 36 25.38 -38.89 -7.52
CA GLU A 36 26.22 -39.53 -8.53
C GLU A 36 25.68 -39.41 -9.98
N ALA A 37 26.61 -39.43 -10.94
CA ALA A 37 26.37 -39.22 -12.38
C ALA A 37 25.40 -40.21 -13.05
N SER A 38 25.12 -41.36 -12.45
CA SER A 38 24.24 -42.40 -12.99
C SER A 38 22.76 -41.99 -12.95
N VAL A 39 22.33 -41.33 -11.87
CA VAL A 39 20.95 -40.83 -11.69
C VAL A 39 20.69 -39.59 -12.54
N SER A 40 21.76 -38.88 -12.92
CA SER A 40 21.69 -37.71 -13.80
C SER A 40 21.05 -38.01 -15.16
N GLN A 41 21.19 -39.23 -15.68
CA GLN A 41 20.62 -39.60 -16.98
C GLN A 41 19.11 -39.80 -16.94
N GLU A 42 18.56 -40.31 -15.84
CA GLU A 42 17.11 -40.50 -15.65
C GLU A 42 16.41 -39.16 -15.38
N LEU A 43 17.02 -38.29 -14.57
CA LEU A 43 16.54 -36.93 -14.36
C LEU A 43 16.53 -36.12 -15.66
N LYS A 44 17.59 -36.26 -16.48
CA LYS A 44 17.64 -35.64 -17.80
C LYS A 44 16.46 -36.06 -18.69
N LYS A 45 15.98 -37.31 -18.62
CA LYS A 45 14.82 -37.75 -19.41
C LYS A 45 13.49 -37.16 -18.95
N ILE A 46 13.37 -36.84 -17.67
CA ILE A 46 12.14 -36.26 -17.09
C ILE A 46 12.06 -34.75 -17.35
N TYR A 47 13.19 -34.04 -17.28
CA TYR A 47 13.24 -32.59 -17.49
C TYR A 47 13.43 -32.17 -18.95
N PHE A 48 14.14 -32.94 -19.77
CA PHE A 48 14.45 -32.58 -21.16
C PHE A 48 13.51 -33.26 -22.16
N SER A 49 12.30 -32.72 -22.31
CA SER A 49 11.54 -32.85 -23.56
C SER A 49 12.13 -31.89 -24.61
N LYS A 50 13.07 -32.41 -25.43
CA LYS A 50 13.58 -31.93 -26.74
C LYS A 50 14.01 -30.47 -27.00
N GLU A 51 13.84 -29.46 -26.12
CA GLU A 51 14.19 -28.07 -26.49
C GLU A 51 15.16 -27.31 -25.57
N ASN A 52 15.61 -27.85 -24.43
CA ASN A 52 16.51 -27.12 -23.52
C ASN A 52 17.77 -27.92 -23.14
N GLU A 53 18.66 -28.27 -24.07
CA GLU A 53 19.92 -28.97 -23.76
C GLU A 53 20.93 -28.18 -22.88
N ASN A 54 20.60 -26.95 -22.46
CA ASN A 54 21.54 -26.02 -21.83
C ASN A 54 21.53 -25.97 -20.28
N GLU A 55 20.67 -26.69 -19.57
CA GLU A 55 20.70 -26.68 -18.10
C GLU A 55 21.65 -27.77 -17.55
N LYS A 56 22.95 -27.45 -17.50
CA LYS A 56 23.90 -28.13 -16.63
C LYS A 56 23.67 -27.65 -15.19
N GLY A 57 22.74 -28.28 -14.49
CA GLY A 57 22.50 -28.06 -13.06
C GLY A 57 23.08 -29.17 -12.21
N ASP A 58 23.61 -28.82 -11.04
CA ASP A 58 23.97 -29.79 -10.01
C ASP A 58 22.74 -30.55 -9.52
N ILE A 59 22.96 -31.82 -9.16
CA ILE A 59 21.89 -32.73 -8.73
C ILE A 59 22.04 -32.98 -7.24
N TYR A 60 20.94 -32.79 -6.52
CA TYR A 60 20.87 -32.99 -5.09
C TYR A 60 20.03 -34.22 -4.74
N LYS A 61 20.48 -34.94 -3.73
CA LYS A 61 19.83 -36.11 -3.12
C LYS A 61 19.29 -35.69 -1.76
N ILE A 62 17.99 -35.91 -1.57
CA ILE A 62 17.27 -35.55 -0.34
C ILE A 62 16.26 -36.64 0.03
N PRO A 63 15.88 -36.80 1.31
CA PRO A 63 14.77 -37.66 1.68
C PRO A 63 13.48 -37.24 0.96
N PHE A 64 12.73 -38.19 0.40
CA PHE A 64 11.57 -37.85 -0.43
C PHE A 64 10.47 -37.09 0.34
N GLU A 65 10.40 -37.28 1.66
CA GLU A 65 9.46 -36.61 2.57
C GLU A 65 9.68 -35.09 2.64
N GLU A 66 10.90 -34.63 2.42
CA GLU A 66 11.24 -33.20 2.36
C GLU A 66 10.97 -32.59 0.98
N ALA A 67 10.66 -33.42 -0.03
CA ALA A 67 10.57 -33.03 -1.43
C ALA A 67 9.17 -33.20 -2.04
N LEU A 68 8.12 -33.32 -1.21
CA LEU A 68 6.80 -33.77 -1.65
C LEU A 68 6.19 -32.92 -2.78
N ASP A 69 6.43 -31.61 -2.80
CA ASP A 69 5.90 -30.73 -3.86
C ASP A 69 6.56 -30.94 -5.22
N VAL A 70 7.87 -31.23 -5.22
CA VAL A 70 8.62 -31.55 -6.44
C VAL A 70 8.25 -32.95 -6.92
N VAL A 71 8.04 -33.89 -6.00
CA VAL A 71 7.55 -35.24 -6.29
C VAL A 71 6.13 -35.21 -6.87
N LYS A 72 5.22 -34.43 -6.28
CA LYS A 72 3.84 -34.25 -6.75
C LYS A 72 3.77 -33.73 -8.18
N THR A 73 4.68 -32.83 -8.53
CA THR A 73 4.77 -32.26 -9.89
C THR A 73 5.53 -33.16 -10.86
N ARG A 74 5.94 -34.37 -10.45
CA ARG A 74 6.73 -35.34 -11.23
C ARG A 74 8.07 -34.79 -11.72
N ARG A 75 8.68 -33.89 -10.94
CA ARG A 75 9.97 -33.26 -11.24
C ARG A 75 11.09 -33.83 -10.33
N ALA A 76 10.92 -35.04 -9.82
CA ALA A 76 11.94 -35.72 -9.03
C ALA A 76 12.02 -37.18 -9.46
N VAL A 77 13.24 -37.73 -9.47
CA VAL A 77 13.43 -39.19 -9.56
C VAL A 77 13.44 -39.73 -8.15
N LEU A 78 12.66 -40.79 -7.89
CA LEU A 78 12.62 -41.45 -6.59
C LEU A 78 13.39 -42.77 -6.67
N LYS A 79 14.35 -42.96 -5.77
CA LYS A 79 15.08 -44.23 -5.64
C LYS A 79 15.46 -44.47 -4.18
N GLU A 80 15.17 -45.68 -3.68
CA GLU A 80 15.56 -46.14 -2.34
C GLU A 80 15.15 -45.20 -1.18
N GLY A 81 13.99 -44.52 -1.29
CA GLY A 81 13.51 -43.57 -0.27
C GLY A 81 14.07 -42.15 -0.39
N TYR A 82 14.86 -41.88 -1.44
CA TYR A 82 15.40 -40.55 -1.73
C TYR A 82 14.78 -39.97 -3.00
N ALA A 83 14.60 -38.65 -2.99
CA ALA A 83 14.30 -37.84 -4.16
C ALA A 83 15.58 -37.21 -4.69
N TYR A 84 15.76 -37.29 -6.00
CA TYR A 84 16.85 -36.67 -6.74
C TYR A 84 16.27 -35.53 -7.58
N ILE A 85 16.84 -34.34 -7.44
CA ILE A 85 16.31 -33.10 -8.03
C ILE A 85 17.43 -32.19 -8.55
N LEU A 86 17.08 -31.26 -9.43
CA LEU A 86 18.00 -30.23 -9.93
C LEU A 86 18.13 -29.06 -8.95
N ALA A 87 19.25 -28.34 -9.03
CA ALA A 87 19.51 -27.10 -8.28
C ALA A 87 18.37 -26.07 -8.35
N ALA A 88 17.71 -25.94 -9.50
CA ALA A 88 16.57 -25.02 -9.67
C ALA A 88 15.38 -25.37 -8.76
N ASP A 89 15.13 -26.66 -8.56
CA ASP A 89 14.06 -27.16 -7.70
C ASP A 89 14.46 -27.21 -6.22
N MET A 90 15.75 -27.25 -5.96
CA MET A 90 16.29 -27.13 -4.61
C MET A 90 15.91 -25.80 -3.95
N ILE A 91 15.85 -24.72 -4.74
CA ILE A 91 15.40 -23.40 -4.27
C ILE A 91 13.98 -23.48 -3.69
N LEU A 92 13.07 -24.25 -4.31
CA LEU A 92 11.69 -24.36 -3.83
C LEU A 92 11.61 -25.03 -2.46
N ILE A 93 12.45 -26.06 -2.24
CA ILE A 93 12.50 -26.79 -0.98
C ILE A 93 13.05 -25.91 0.14
N VAL A 94 14.13 -25.18 -0.13
CA VAL A 94 14.71 -24.21 0.81
C VAL A 94 13.68 -23.13 1.19
N VAL A 95 12.97 -22.58 0.19
CA VAL A 95 11.94 -21.55 0.43
C VAL A 95 10.78 -22.12 1.26
N GLN A 96 10.38 -23.37 1.04
CA GLN A 96 9.34 -24.01 1.85
C GLN A 96 9.80 -24.22 3.30
N LYS A 97 11.03 -24.70 3.51
CA LYS A 97 11.59 -24.86 4.86
C LYS A 97 11.67 -23.52 5.59
N PHE A 98 12.14 -22.49 4.90
CA PHE A 98 12.15 -21.12 5.41
C PHE A 98 10.75 -20.61 5.78
N GLN A 99 9.74 -20.88 4.96
CA GLN A 99 8.34 -20.51 5.28
C GLN A 99 7.85 -21.14 6.56
N LEU A 100 8.14 -22.43 6.75
CA LEU A 100 7.74 -23.17 7.95
C LEU A 100 8.44 -22.63 9.20
N GLU A 101 9.76 -22.44 9.15
CA GLU A 101 10.53 -21.89 10.27
C GLU A 101 10.09 -20.45 10.61
N LEU A 102 9.93 -19.59 9.60
CA LEU A 102 9.48 -18.22 9.80
C LEU A 102 8.07 -18.18 10.41
N SER A 103 7.16 -19.04 9.96
CA SER A 103 5.82 -19.18 10.53
C SER A 103 5.87 -19.59 12.00
N GLN A 104 6.69 -20.59 12.34
CA GLN A 104 6.86 -21.06 13.71
C GLN A 104 7.46 -19.97 14.62
N MET A 105 8.49 -19.28 14.16
CA MET A 105 9.11 -18.19 14.92
C MET A 105 8.15 -17.03 15.14
N LEU A 106 7.34 -16.65 14.15
CA LEU A 106 6.33 -15.60 14.31
C LEU A 106 5.23 -16.02 15.28
N ALA A 107 4.82 -17.29 15.26
CA ALA A 107 3.85 -17.82 16.21
C ALA A 107 4.41 -17.80 17.66
N SER A 108 5.67 -18.19 17.83
CA SER A 108 6.39 -18.11 19.11
C SER A 108 6.52 -16.65 19.58
N LEU A 109 6.93 -15.74 18.71
CA LEU A 109 7.03 -14.32 19.00
C LEU A 109 5.69 -13.74 19.45
N ASN A 110 4.59 -14.12 18.80
CA ASN A 110 3.25 -13.64 19.16
C ASN A 110 2.82 -14.12 20.56
N LEU A 111 3.28 -15.28 21.01
CA LEU A 111 3.01 -15.79 22.36
C LEU A 111 3.78 -14.99 23.43
N HIS A 112 5.03 -14.65 23.14
CA HIS A 112 5.89 -13.89 24.05
C HIS A 112 5.72 -12.36 23.93
N LEU A 113 4.92 -11.88 22.98
CA LEU A 113 4.75 -10.44 22.72
C LEU A 113 4.18 -9.68 23.92
N SER A 114 3.34 -10.33 24.74
CA SER A 114 2.81 -9.80 25.99
C SER A 114 3.88 -9.58 27.06
N GLU A 115 4.95 -10.39 27.07
CA GLU A 115 6.09 -10.23 27.97
C GLU A 115 6.94 -9.00 27.57
N PHE A 116 6.93 -8.64 26.28
CA PHE A 116 7.58 -7.42 25.78
C PHE A 116 6.77 -6.13 26.03
N GLU A 117 5.50 -6.21 26.46
CA GLU A 117 4.68 -5.01 26.77
C GLU A 117 5.20 -4.20 27.97
N GLU A 118 6.11 -4.77 28.77
CA GLU A 118 6.81 -4.03 29.83
C GLU A 118 7.74 -2.95 29.26
N ASP A 119 8.33 -3.17 28.08
CA ASP A 119 9.17 -2.18 27.39
C ASP A 119 8.37 -1.34 26.38
N ARG A 120 7.52 -0.46 26.93
CA ARG A 120 6.60 0.45 26.21
C ARG A 120 7.26 1.36 25.15
N ARG A 121 8.58 1.35 25.02
CA ARG A 121 9.34 2.12 24.02
C ARG A 121 9.32 1.50 22.62
N LEU A 122 9.11 0.18 22.51
CA LEU A 122 9.14 -0.54 21.24
C LEU A 122 7.80 -0.48 20.48
N ILE A 123 6.68 -0.39 21.20
CA ILE A 123 5.33 -0.33 20.61
C ILE A 123 5.19 0.85 19.63
N PRO A 124 5.59 2.10 19.97
CA PRO A 124 5.52 3.21 19.02
C PRO A 124 6.42 3.02 17.79
N LEU A 125 7.54 2.29 17.90
CA LEU A 125 8.42 2.01 16.76
C LEU A 125 7.79 0.99 15.82
N ILE A 126 7.22 -0.09 16.36
CA ILE A 126 6.52 -1.12 15.59
C ILE A 126 5.29 -0.53 14.90
N ASP A 127 4.50 0.27 15.62
CA ASP A 127 3.35 0.99 15.06
C ASP A 127 3.81 1.96 13.96
N ASN A 128 4.89 2.70 14.17
CA ASN A 128 5.42 3.60 13.14
C ASN A 128 5.96 2.85 11.93
N LEU A 129 6.60 1.68 12.09
CA LEU A 129 7.06 0.83 10.99
C LEU A 129 5.88 0.27 10.18
N PHE A 130 4.83 -0.19 10.86
CA PHE A 130 3.60 -0.62 10.21
C PHE A 130 2.96 0.55 9.44
N GLN A 131 2.83 1.72 10.08
CA GLN A 131 2.32 2.92 9.43
C GLN A 131 3.21 3.39 8.28
N MET A 132 4.54 3.27 8.38
CA MET A 132 5.49 3.58 7.31
C MET A 132 5.37 2.62 6.14
N SER A 133 5.20 1.32 6.37
CA SER A 133 5.00 0.34 5.30
C SER A 133 3.68 0.59 4.54
N ILE A 134 2.62 0.97 5.26
CA ILE A 134 1.38 1.46 4.65
C ILE A 134 1.62 2.78 3.91
N LYS A 135 2.41 3.71 4.47
CA LYS A 135 2.79 4.97 3.80
C LYS A 135 3.66 4.76 2.56
N LYS A 136 4.47 3.71 2.49
CA LYS A 136 5.30 3.37 1.30
C LYS A 136 4.44 2.78 0.17
N LYS A 137 3.37 2.04 0.50
CA LYS A 137 2.27 1.76 -0.44
C LYS A 137 1.49 3.02 -0.83
N ARG A 138 1.42 4.03 0.04
CA ARG A 138 0.87 5.36 -0.27
C ARG A 138 1.82 6.23 -1.11
N SER A 139 3.13 6.01 -1.11
CA SER A 139 4.12 6.87 -1.79
C SER A 139 4.31 6.56 -3.28
N ASN A 140 3.81 5.44 -3.79
CA ASN A 140 3.67 5.23 -5.24
C ASN A 140 2.41 5.91 -5.81
N VAL A 141 1.57 6.48 -4.95
CA VAL A 141 0.76 7.64 -5.34
C VAL A 141 1.61 8.85 -4.98
N SER A 142 2.48 9.24 -5.91
CA SER A 142 2.99 10.61 -5.93
C SER A 142 1.80 11.51 -5.65
N SER A 143 1.82 12.18 -4.51
CA SER A 143 1.01 13.36 -4.29
C SER A 143 1.50 14.39 -5.31
N THR A 144 1.05 14.25 -6.56
CA THR A 144 0.83 15.39 -7.42
C THR A 144 -0.08 16.29 -6.60
N LYS A 145 0.53 17.28 -5.94
CA LYS A 145 -0.13 18.30 -5.15
C LYS A 145 -0.97 19.14 -6.11
N TYR A 146 -2.08 18.59 -6.58
CA TYR A 146 -3.16 19.41 -7.10
C TYR A 146 -3.71 20.14 -5.88
N HIS A 147 -3.37 21.42 -5.78
CA HIS A 147 -3.96 22.29 -4.78
C HIS A 147 -5.46 22.35 -5.07
N VAL A 148 -6.26 21.62 -4.29
CA VAL A 148 -7.72 21.64 -4.43
C VAL A 148 -8.23 22.89 -3.75
N THR A 149 -8.90 23.77 -4.49
CA THR A 149 -9.55 24.96 -3.92
C THR A 149 -11.03 24.67 -3.62
N PRO A 150 -11.71 25.47 -2.77
CA PRO A 150 -13.13 25.30 -2.46
C PRO A 150 -14.05 25.32 -3.68
N GLU A 151 -13.71 26.12 -4.70
CA GLU A 151 -14.51 26.30 -5.92
C GLU A 151 -14.53 25.03 -6.77
N MET A 152 -13.45 24.25 -6.75
CA MET A 152 -13.34 23.01 -7.51
C MET A 152 -14.19 21.87 -6.91
N LEU A 153 -14.61 21.97 -5.65
CA LEU A 153 -15.20 20.85 -4.91
C LEU A 153 -16.52 20.36 -5.51
N ASP A 154 -17.30 21.24 -6.12
CA ASP A 154 -18.60 20.88 -6.73
C ASP A 154 -18.40 20.00 -7.97
N ASP A 155 -17.43 20.35 -8.81
CA ASP A 155 -17.10 19.59 -10.01
C ASP A 155 -16.38 18.28 -9.64
N LEU A 156 -15.44 18.34 -8.68
CA LEU A 156 -14.80 17.14 -8.14
C LEU A 156 -15.80 16.17 -7.49
N SER A 157 -16.86 16.68 -6.87
CA SER A 157 -17.93 15.84 -6.34
C SER A 157 -18.70 15.09 -7.43
N LYS A 158 -18.93 15.76 -8.57
CA LYS A 158 -19.60 15.16 -9.72
C LYS A 158 -18.70 14.18 -10.47
N GLU A 159 -17.40 14.45 -10.57
CA GLU A 159 -16.46 13.67 -11.38
C GLU A 159 -15.75 12.58 -10.56
N SER A 160 -15.09 12.97 -9.47
CA SER A 160 -14.06 12.14 -8.83
C SER A 160 -14.36 11.66 -7.42
N PHE A 161 -15.43 12.11 -6.78
CA PHE A 161 -15.77 11.61 -5.45
C PHE A 161 -16.42 10.22 -5.51
N PRO A 162 -16.05 9.33 -4.57
CA PRO A 162 -16.79 8.09 -4.38
C PRO A 162 -18.19 8.38 -3.81
N PRO A 163 -19.15 7.44 -3.95
CA PRO A 163 -20.53 7.60 -3.49
C PRO A 163 -20.69 8.11 -2.05
N CYS A 164 -19.85 7.63 -1.11
CA CYS A 164 -19.91 8.07 0.28
C CYS A 164 -19.60 9.56 0.45
N MET A 165 -18.57 10.09 -0.22
CA MET A 165 -18.18 11.49 -0.10
C MET A 165 -19.09 12.39 -0.93
N LYS A 166 -19.56 11.90 -2.08
CA LYS A 166 -20.58 12.58 -2.90
C LYS A 166 -21.87 12.81 -2.11
N ASN A 167 -22.37 11.78 -1.42
CA ASN A 167 -23.57 11.91 -0.57
C ASN A 167 -23.39 12.97 0.53
N ILE A 168 -22.23 12.99 1.20
CA ILE A 168 -21.97 14.00 2.24
C ILE A 168 -21.92 15.40 1.62
N HIS A 169 -21.24 15.56 0.49
CA HIS A 169 -21.12 16.85 -0.19
C HIS A 169 -22.49 17.39 -0.67
N GLU A 170 -23.30 16.57 -1.32
CA GLU A 170 -24.63 16.98 -1.78
C GLU A 170 -25.55 17.36 -0.61
N ASN A 171 -25.49 16.62 0.50
CA ASN A 171 -26.24 16.98 1.70
C ASN A 171 -25.69 18.23 2.39
N LEU A 172 -24.38 18.49 2.35
CA LEU A 172 -23.80 19.73 2.86
C LEU A 172 -24.34 20.92 2.06
N ARG A 173 -24.27 20.87 0.73
CA ARG A 173 -24.77 21.95 -0.13
C ARG A 173 -26.28 22.16 -0.01
N LYS A 174 -27.05 21.08 0.22
CA LYS A 174 -28.51 21.15 0.38
C LYS A 174 -28.94 21.68 1.76
N ASN A 175 -28.30 21.17 2.82
CA ASN A 175 -28.74 21.42 4.19
C ASN A 175 -27.93 22.50 4.89
N HIS A 176 -26.83 22.97 4.30
CA HIS A 176 -25.89 23.94 4.87
C HIS A 176 -25.36 23.55 6.26
N HIS A 177 -25.38 22.26 6.57
CA HIS A 177 -24.91 21.72 7.84
C HIS A 177 -24.66 20.22 7.73
N LEU A 178 -23.72 19.72 8.54
CA LEU A 178 -23.43 18.30 8.70
C LEU A 178 -23.33 17.94 10.18
N ARG A 179 -23.77 16.74 10.53
CA ARG A 179 -23.59 16.14 11.86
C ARG A 179 -22.15 15.69 12.09
N HIS A 180 -21.82 15.30 13.32
CA HIS A 180 -20.45 15.09 13.78
C HIS A 180 -19.61 14.19 12.87
N TYR A 181 -20.06 12.96 12.62
CA TYR A 181 -19.32 12.02 11.77
C TYR A 181 -19.30 12.41 10.29
N GLY A 182 -20.36 13.07 9.79
CA GLY A 182 -20.36 13.67 8.45
C GLY A 182 -19.25 14.71 8.30
N ARG A 183 -19.12 15.62 9.27
CA ARG A 183 -18.03 16.62 9.30
C ARG A 183 -16.66 15.96 9.40
N LEU A 184 -16.53 14.92 10.24
CA LEU A 184 -15.26 14.23 10.46
C LEU A 184 -14.80 13.48 9.21
N HIS A 185 -15.64 12.61 8.65
CA HIS A 185 -15.28 11.79 7.49
C HIS A 185 -14.96 12.68 6.28
N TYR A 186 -15.81 13.67 6.03
CA TYR A 186 -15.64 14.56 4.87
C TYR A 186 -14.48 15.53 5.05
N GLY A 187 -14.32 16.13 6.24
CA GLY A 187 -13.20 17.03 6.52
C GLY A 187 -11.84 16.33 6.39
N LEU A 188 -11.71 15.09 6.88
CA LEU A 188 -10.46 14.32 6.73
C LEU A 188 -10.21 13.89 5.27
N PHE A 189 -11.27 13.56 4.54
CA PHE A 189 -11.20 13.27 3.11
C PHE A 189 -10.71 14.49 2.31
N LEU A 190 -11.33 15.67 2.53
CA LEU A 190 -10.97 16.94 1.89
C LEU A 190 -9.52 17.34 2.16
N LYS A 191 -9.07 17.20 3.41
CA LYS A 191 -7.67 17.40 3.77
C LYS A 191 -6.75 16.48 2.95
N SER A 192 -7.11 15.21 2.85
CA SER A 192 -6.28 14.20 2.20
C SER A 192 -6.23 14.33 0.67
N ILE A 193 -7.24 14.95 0.04
CA ILE A 193 -7.21 15.30 -1.39
C ILE A 193 -6.46 16.61 -1.69
N GLY A 194 -6.03 17.35 -0.67
CA GLY A 194 -5.17 18.53 -0.83
C GLY A 194 -5.82 19.88 -0.47
N LEU A 195 -7.02 19.91 0.13
CA LEU A 195 -7.63 21.16 0.57
C LEU A 195 -6.86 21.74 1.77
N SER A 196 -6.39 22.98 1.65
CA SER A 196 -5.62 23.65 2.70
C SER A 196 -6.47 23.89 3.96
N LEU A 197 -5.83 24.16 5.10
CA LEU A 197 -6.56 24.47 6.34
C LEU A 197 -7.38 25.76 6.19
N GLU A 198 -6.80 26.76 5.55
CA GLU A 198 -7.43 28.07 5.34
C GLU A 198 -8.66 27.91 4.44
N ASP A 199 -8.51 27.16 3.34
CA ASP A 199 -9.61 26.86 2.42
C ASP A 199 -10.69 26.01 3.07
N ALA A 200 -10.32 25.02 3.89
CA ALA A 200 -11.29 24.22 4.62
C ALA A 200 -12.08 25.07 5.63
N LEU A 201 -11.43 25.98 6.36
CA LEU A 201 -12.11 26.90 7.26
C LEU A 201 -13.05 27.83 6.50
N ASN A 202 -12.61 28.39 5.37
CA ASN A 202 -13.42 29.27 4.53
C ASN A 202 -14.63 28.52 3.95
N PHE A 203 -14.40 27.34 3.38
CA PHE A 203 -15.44 26.48 2.81
C PHE A 203 -16.52 26.12 3.82
N PHE A 204 -16.13 25.54 4.97
CA PHE A 204 -17.11 25.17 5.99
C PHE A 204 -17.78 26.38 6.64
N ARG A 205 -17.08 27.51 6.76
CA ARG A 205 -17.67 28.76 7.25
C ARG A 205 -18.76 29.24 6.31
N GLN A 206 -18.47 29.38 5.01
CA GLN A 206 -19.43 29.85 4.01
C GLN A 206 -20.69 28.99 3.95
N GLU A 207 -20.54 27.67 4.09
CA GLU A 207 -21.68 26.76 4.14
C GLU A 207 -22.46 26.90 5.46
N PHE A 208 -21.79 26.81 6.61
CA PHE A 208 -22.51 26.75 7.89
C PHE A 208 -23.14 28.07 8.28
N ILE A 209 -22.62 29.21 7.80
CA ILE A 209 -23.17 30.53 8.16
C ILE A 209 -24.60 30.75 7.63
N GLN A 210 -25.04 29.94 6.66
CA GLN A 210 -26.44 29.96 6.19
C GLN A 210 -27.43 29.50 7.27
N LYS A 211 -26.96 28.76 8.29
CA LYS A 211 -27.80 28.25 9.41
C LYS A 211 -27.27 28.58 10.80
N VAL A 212 -26.03 29.02 10.92
CA VAL A 212 -25.31 29.23 12.17
C VAL A 212 -24.68 30.62 12.15
N THR A 213 -24.63 31.33 13.28
CA THR A 213 -23.96 32.64 13.27
C THR A 213 -22.44 32.50 13.12
N PRO A 214 -21.72 33.49 12.55
CA PRO A 214 -20.27 33.44 12.42
C PRO A 214 -19.53 33.21 13.75
N GLU A 215 -20.03 33.76 14.86
CA GLU A 215 -19.45 33.61 16.19
C GLU A 215 -19.59 32.17 16.68
N ARG A 216 -20.77 31.57 16.48
CA ARG A 216 -21.02 30.18 16.81
C ARG A 216 -20.21 29.24 15.91
N PHE A 217 -19.97 29.61 14.65
CA PHE A 217 -19.07 28.85 13.78
C PHE A 217 -17.66 28.76 14.37
N GLN A 218 -17.10 29.92 14.76
CA GLN A 218 -15.77 30.02 15.33
C GLN A 218 -15.64 29.22 16.63
N LYS A 219 -16.67 29.25 17.48
CA LYS A 219 -16.68 28.56 18.78
C LYS A 219 -16.85 27.05 18.65
N ASP A 220 -17.82 26.59 17.85
CA ASP A 220 -18.25 25.20 17.88
C ASP A 220 -17.55 24.32 16.82
N TYR A 221 -17.05 24.89 15.73
CA TYR A 221 -16.55 24.12 14.58
C TYR A 221 -15.09 24.42 14.20
N ALA A 222 -14.64 25.68 14.26
CA ALA A 222 -13.29 26.03 13.79
C ALA A 222 -12.18 25.26 14.51
N TYR A 223 -12.33 25.05 15.83
CA TYR A 223 -11.38 24.24 16.62
C TYR A 223 -11.25 22.81 16.08
N ASN A 224 -12.37 22.14 15.81
CA ASN A 224 -12.38 20.77 15.29
C ASN A 224 -11.72 20.66 13.90
N ILE A 225 -11.91 21.68 13.05
CA ILE A 225 -11.26 21.74 11.74
C ILE A 225 -9.73 21.86 11.93
N ARG A 226 -9.24 22.77 12.80
CA ARG A 226 -7.80 22.88 13.08
C ARG A 226 -7.21 21.61 13.71
N TYR A 227 -7.97 20.95 14.58
CA TYR A 227 -7.61 19.67 15.17
C TYR A 227 -7.42 18.58 14.11
N ASN A 228 -8.33 18.47 13.13
CA ASN A 228 -8.18 17.53 12.02
C ASN A 228 -6.87 17.73 11.26
N TYR A 229 -6.36 18.95 11.14
CA TYR A 229 -5.10 19.29 10.47
C TYR A 229 -3.87 19.20 11.39
N GLY A 230 -4.03 18.78 12.64
CA GLY A 230 -2.93 18.67 13.61
C GLY A 230 -2.40 20.02 14.11
N LYS A 231 -3.19 21.09 14.00
CA LYS A 231 -2.82 22.42 14.53
C LYS A 231 -3.27 22.65 15.97
N GLU A 232 -4.00 21.70 16.56
CA GLU A 232 -4.52 21.74 17.93
C GLU A 232 -4.27 20.40 18.64
N GLY A 233 -4.37 20.38 19.99
CA GLY A 233 -4.24 19.16 20.80
C GLY A 233 -2.83 18.53 20.76
N LYS A 234 -2.75 17.19 20.60
CA LYS A 234 -1.49 16.43 20.51
C LYS A 234 -0.64 16.75 19.25
N LYS A 235 -1.09 17.67 18.39
CA LYS A 235 -0.44 18.07 17.14
C LYS A 235 -0.20 16.91 16.15
N VAL A 236 -1.05 15.88 16.22
CA VAL A 236 -1.03 14.75 15.27
C VAL A 236 -2.12 14.96 14.23
N SER A 237 -1.73 14.98 12.96
CA SER A 237 -2.66 15.09 11.83
C SER A 237 -3.45 13.78 11.66
N LEU A 238 -4.78 13.83 11.80
CA LEU A 238 -5.64 12.65 11.71
C LEU A 238 -5.71 12.09 10.28
N SER A 239 -5.55 10.79 10.07
CA SER A 239 -5.71 10.21 8.74
C SER A 239 -7.19 10.11 8.33
N ALA A 240 -7.47 10.25 7.03
CA ALA A 240 -8.77 9.88 6.47
C ALA A 240 -9.13 8.42 6.74
N TYR A 241 -10.44 8.14 6.75
CA TYR A 241 -10.97 6.84 7.12
C TYR A 241 -10.97 5.90 5.92
N SER A 242 -10.57 4.64 6.16
CA SER A 242 -10.63 3.57 5.17
C SER A 242 -12.07 3.13 4.90
N CYS A 243 -12.29 2.43 3.77
CA CYS A 243 -13.58 1.84 3.46
C CYS A 243 -14.03 0.89 4.57
N ASN A 244 -13.12 0.04 5.07
CA ASN A 244 -13.40 -0.88 6.17
C ASN A 244 -13.93 -0.14 7.41
N LYS A 245 -13.25 0.95 7.79
CA LYS A 245 -13.66 1.79 8.93
C LYS A 245 -15.04 2.42 8.71
N ILE A 246 -15.30 2.97 7.53
CA ILE A 246 -16.58 3.60 7.17
C ILE A 246 -17.74 2.59 7.09
N ILE A 247 -17.45 1.34 6.73
CA ILE A 247 -18.45 0.26 6.59
C ILE A 247 -18.81 -0.34 7.95
N ASN A 248 -17.82 -0.53 8.83
CA ASN A 248 -17.99 -1.33 10.05
C ASN A 248 -18.07 -0.50 11.34
N GLU A 249 -17.57 0.73 11.37
CA GLU A 249 -17.62 1.58 12.55
C GLU A 249 -18.68 2.69 12.42
N ASN A 250 -19.32 3.03 13.54
CA ASN A 250 -20.25 4.17 13.69
C ASN A 250 -21.34 4.21 12.59
N ALA A 251 -22.21 3.21 12.56
CA ALA A 251 -23.33 3.15 11.63
C ALA A 251 -24.18 4.43 11.68
N PRO A 252 -24.59 4.98 10.52
CA PRO A 252 -25.36 6.22 10.46
C PRO A 252 -26.78 6.03 11.02
N GLN A 253 -27.27 7.05 11.73
CA GLN A 253 -28.62 7.15 12.24
C GLN A 253 -29.49 8.04 11.33
N PRO A 254 -30.83 8.06 11.49
CA PRO A 254 -31.69 8.97 10.75
C PRO A 254 -31.22 10.43 10.84
N GLY A 255 -31.00 11.05 9.68
CA GLY A 255 -30.47 12.40 9.53
C GLY A 255 -28.95 12.51 9.51
N ASP A 256 -28.22 11.40 9.68
CA ASP A 256 -26.79 11.33 9.40
C ASP A 256 -26.54 11.12 7.90
N THR A 257 -25.41 11.63 7.42
CA THR A 257 -25.03 11.59 5.99
C THR A 257 -23.74 10.80 5.75
N HIS A 258 -23.09 10.33 6.81
CA HIS A 258 -21.87 9.54 6.73
C HIS A 258 -22.16 8.05 6.50
N GLY A 259 -21.10 7.27 6.30
CA GLY A 259 -21.18 5.84 6.04
C GLY A 259 -21.01 5.49 4.57
N CYS A 260 -20.98 4.19 4.28
CA CYS A 260 -20.95 3.67 2.91
C CYS A 260 -22.39 3.52 2.36
N PRO A 261 -22.76 4.18 1.24
CA PRO A 261 -24.09 4.04 0.64
C PRO A 261 -24.43 2.59 0.28
N PHE A 262 -23.47 1.82 -0.24
CA PHE A 262 -23.68 0.40 -0.58
C PHE A 262 -23.97 -0.49 0.64
N ARG A 263 -23.64 -0.04 1.86
CA ARG A 263 -23.92 -0.77 3.10
C ARG A 263 -25.17 -0.26 3.80
N HIS A 264 -25.31 1.06 3.90
CA HIS A 264 -26.23 1.69 4.85
C HIS A 264 -27.49 2.25 4.19
N PHE A 265 -27.53 2.39 2.87
CA PHE A 265 -28.80 2.70 2.19
C PHE A 265 -29.60 1.43 2.01
N ASP A 266 -30.93 1.55 2.06
CA ASP A 266 -31.80 0.50 1.55
C ASP A 266 -31.71 0.42 0.02
N ALA A 267 -32.21 -0.67 -0.55
CA ALA A 267 -32.08 -0.94 -1.98
C ALA A 267 -32.79 0.14 -2.83
N GLU A 268 -33.92 0.67 -2.37
CA GLU A 268 -34.68 1.68 -3.11
C GLU A 268 -33.98 3.04 -3.11
N HIS A 269 -33.48 3.48 -1.96
CA HIS A 269 -32.72 4.72 -1.82
C HIS A 269 -31.41 4.63 -2.57
N LEU A 270 -30.69 3.50 -2.50
CA LEU A 270 -29.47 3.28 -3.27
C LEU A 270 -29.77 3.35 -4.77
N LYS A 271 -30.84 2.71 -5.25
CA LYS A 271 -31.25 2.77 -6.66
C LYS A 271 -31.56 4.21 -7.10
N LYS A 272 -32.30 4.98 -6.31
CA LYS A 272 -32.59 6.40 -6.59
C LYS A 272 -31.32 7.25 -6.63
N PHE A 273 -30.42 7.05 -5.67
CA PHE A 273 -29.13 7.75 -5.59
C PHE A 273 -28.22 7.42 -6.79
N LEU A 274 -28.16 6.16 -7.22
CA LEU A 274 -27.36 5.77 -8.39
C LEU A 274 -27.95 6.32 -9.69
N LYS A 275 -29.29 6.39 -9.81
CA LYS A 275 -29.96 7.05 -10.95
C LYS A 275 -29.64 8.55 -11.01
N SER A 276 -29.63 9.25 -9.88
CA SER A 276 -29.23 10.67 -9.85
C SER A 276 -27.75 10.88 -10.16
N CYS A 277 -26.94 9.82 -10.12
CA CYS A 277 -25.55 9.82 -10.57
C CYS A 277 -25.39 9.49 -12.07
N ASN A 278 -26.47 9.39 -12.84
CA ASN A 278 -26.47 9.02 -14.27
C ASN A 278 -25.86 7.63 -14.56
N ILE A 279 -26.03 6.67 -13.65
CA ILE A 279 -25.61 5.28 -13.86
C ILE A 279 -26.71 4.51 -14.60
N SER A 280 -26.33 3.67 -15.58
CA SER A 280 -27.29 2.86 -16.34
C SER A 280 -27.97 1.80 -15.48
N GLU A 281 -29.20 1.42 -15.83
CA GLU A 281 -30.00 0.45 -15.06
C GLU A 281 -29.29 -0.91 -14.91
N GLN A 282 -28.60 -1.36 -15.95
CA GLN A 282 -27.84 -2.63 -15.94
C GLN A 282 -26.76 -2.62 -14.85
N TYR A 283 -25.93 -1.56 -14.80
CA TYR A 283 -24.89 -1.45 -13.78
C TYR A 283 -25.47 -1.34 -12.36
N ILE A 284 -26.63 -0.71 -12.21
CA ILE A 284 -27.32 -0.61 -10.91
C ILE A 284 -27.73 -2.00 -10.42
N GLU A 285 -28.31 -2.85 -11.29
CA GLU A 285 -28.72 -4.21 -10.93
C GLU A 285 -27.53 -5.07 -10.51
N GLU A 286 -26.42 -4.98 -11.25
CA GLU A 286 -25.17 -5.68 -10.91
C GLU A 286 -24.57 -5.23 -9.57
N MET A 287 -24.63 -3.93 -9.25
CA MET A 287 -24.18 -3.41 -7.97
C MET A 287 -25.08 -3.85 -6.81
N LEU A 288 -26.39 -3.91 -7.03
CA LEU A 288 -27.34 -4.41 -6.04
C LEU A 288 -27.10 -5.89 -5.73
N GLU A 289 -26.70 -6.69 -6.70
CA GLU A 289 -26.34 -8.09 -6.48
C GLU A 289 -25.05 -8.22 -5.63
N ASP A 290 -24.02 -7.41 -5.90
CA ASP A 290 -22.82 -7.37 -5.06
C ASP A 290 -23.15 -6.91 -3.62
N VAL A 291 -24.10 -5.97 -3.46
CA VAL A 291 -24.58 -5.52 -2.13
C VAL A 291 -25.24 -6.67 -1.37
N LYS A 292 -26.06 -7.51 -2.02
CA LYS A 292 -26.66 -8.70 -1.39
C LYS A 292 -25.59 -9.69 -0.92
N GLN A 293 -24.51 -9.83 -1.70
CA GLN A 293 -23.34 -10.64 -1.36
C GLN A 293 -22.41 -9.96 -0.32
N LYS A 294 -22.81 -8.82 0.26
CA LYS A 294 -22.03 -8.01 1.19
C LYS A 294 -20.68 -7.54 0.65
N SER A 295 -20.51 -7.52 -0.67
CA SER A 295 -19.30 -7.12 -1.37
C SER A 295 -19.33 -5.62 -1.72
N TYR A 296 -19.37 -4.77 -0.68
CA TYR A 296 -19.60 -3.33 -0.83
C TYR A 296 -18.47 -2.58 -1.56
N THR A 297 -17.21 -2.97 -1.32
CA THR A 297 -16.03 -2.40 -1.99
C THR A 297 -16.05 -2.71 -3.48
N LYS A 298 -16.42 -3.94 -3.85
CA LYS A 298 -16.62 -4.37 -5.24
C LYS A 298 -17.75 -3.60 -5.93
N ALA A 299 -18.89 -3.40 -5.26
CA ALA A 299 -19.97 -2.56 -5.78
C ALA A 299 -19.49 -1.12 -6.06
N CYS A 300 -18.65 -0.57 -5.18
CA CYS A 300 -18.05 0.74 -5.39
C CYS A 300 -17.03 0.76 -6.55
N SER A 301 -16.28 -0.32 -6.77
CA SER A 301 -15.42 -0.47 -7.95
C SER A 301 -16.23 -0.55 -9.24
N LYS A 302 -17.39 -1.22 -9.24
CA LYS A 302 -18.32 -1.20 -10.38
C LYS A 302 -18.90 0.20 -10.63
N TYR A 303 -19.20 0.95 -9.57
CA TYR A 303 -19.59 2.35 -9.71
C TYR A 303 -18.51 3.20 -10.39
N TYR A 304 -17.23 2.98 -10.03
CA TYR A 304 -16.12 3.60 -10.74
C TYR A 304 -16.15 3.28 -12.23
N GLN A 305 -16.31 1.99 -12.55
CA GLN A 305 -16.33 1.49 -13.93
C GLN A 305 -17.46 2.08 -14.75
N ALA A 306 -18.68 2.10 -14.20
CA ALA A 306 -19.84 2.65 -14.86
C ALA A 306 -19.72 4.15 -15.14
N LYS A 307 -18.95 4.87 -14.30
CA LYS A 307 -18.78 6.32 -14.41
C LYS A 307 -17.65 6.73 -15.35
N HIS A 308 -16.54 6.00 -15.35
CA HIS A 308 -15.35 6.32 -16.16
C HIS A 308 -15.28 5.50 -17.45
N ASN A 309 -16.22 4.57 -17.66
CA ASN A 309 -16.16 3.57 -18.73
C ASN A 309 -14.83 2.79 -18.76
N HIS A 310 -14.20 2.62 -17.60
CA HIS A 310 -12.91 1.96 -17.43
C HIS A 310 -12.87 1.18 -16.11
N PRO A 311 -12.39 -0.08 -16.09
CA PRO A 311 -12.33 -0.86 -14.86
C PRO A 311 -11.46 -0.19 -13.80
N PHE A 312 -11.74 -0.47 -12.53
CA PHE A 312 -10.90 0.05 -11.45
C PHE A 312 -9.50 -0.59 -11.52
N PRO A 313 -8.39 0.17 -11.45
CA PRO A 313 -7.05 -0.37 -11.72
C PRO A 313 -6.51 -1.39 -10.70
N ALA A 314 -7.06 -1.41 -9.48
CA ALA A 314 -6.62 -2.32 -8.42
C ALA A 314 -7.61 -3.47 -8.19
N GLU A 315 -7.11 -4.61 -7.70
CA GLU A 315 -7.92 -5.78 -7.38
C GLU A 315 -9.06 -5.46 -6.40
N GLU A 316 -8.79 -4.63 -5.39
CA GLU A 316 -9.81 -4.19 -4.44
C GLU A 316 -9.64 -2.71 -4.03
N LEU A 317 -10.79 -2.03 -3.92
CA LEU A 317 -10.89 -0.69 -3.35
C LEU A 317 -10.88 -0.75 -1.82
N TYR A 318 -9.90 -0.11 -1.19
CA TYR A 318 -9.79 -0.10 0.28
C TYR A 318 -9.96 1.29 0.92
N HIS A 319 -9.98 2.38 0.13
CA HIS A 319 -10.04 3.74 0.67
C HIS A 319 -10.75 4.76 -0.24
N PRO A 320 -11.57 5.69 0.30
CA PRO A 320 -12.20 6.76 -0.51
C PRO A 320 -11.19 7.65 -1.26
N ASN A 321 -10.09 8.05 -0.60
CA ASN A 321 -9.01 8.78 -1.26
C ASN A 321 -8.30 7.99 -2.38
N GLN A 322 -8.25 6.65 -2.31
CA GLN A 322 -7.73 5.84 -3.42
C GLN A 322 -8.64 5.97 -4.65
N TYR A 323 -9.96 5.83 -4.45
CA TYR A 323 -10.95 6.06 -5.51
C TYR A 323 -10.74 7.43 -6.16
N TYR A 324 -10.61 8.48 -5.35
CA TYR A 324 -10.39 9.83 -5.83
C TYR A 324 -9.11 9.95 -6.66
N SER A 325 -7.98 9.46 -6.14
CA SER A 325 -6.69 9.53 -6.84
C SER A 325 -6.72 8.80 -8.18
N GLU A 326 -7.31 7.60 -8.25
CA GLU A 326 -7.43 6.86 -9.51
C GLU A 326 -8.36 7.57 -10.50
N SER A 327 -9.48 8.14 -10.03
CA SER A 327 -10.35 8.96 -10.88
C SER A 327 -9.62 10.17 -11.44
N ARG A 328 -8.84 10.89 -10.61
CA ARG A 328 -8.06 12.04 -11.09
C ARG A 328 -7.01 11.63 -12.10
N LYS A 329 -6.31 10.51 -11.88
CA LYS A 329 -5.34 9.95 -12.83
C LYS A 329 -5.99 9.71 -14.19
N PHE A 330 -7.19 9.11 -14.22
CA PHE A 330 -7.93 8.86 -15.46
C PHE A 330 -8.16 10.14 -16.26
N PHE A 331 -8.62 11.23 -15.62
CA PHE A 331 -8.83 12.50 -16.31
C PHE A 331 -7.53 13.17 -16.78
N THR A 332 -6.45 13.07 -16.00
CA THR A 332 -5.13 13.62 -16.43
C THR A 332 -4.50 12.84 -17.59
N VAL A 333 -4.65 11.51 -17.64
CA VAL A 333 -4.16 10.70 -18.75
C VAL A 333 -5.04 10.89 -20.00
N GLY A 334 -6.35 11.09 -19.83
CA GLY A 334 -7.26 11.45 -20.92
C GLY A 334 -6.92 12.80 -21.58
N LEU A 335 -6.49 13.79 -20.80
CA LEU A 335 -6.04 15.10 -21.30
C LEU A 335 -4.74 15.01 -22.12
N GLN A 336 -3.81 14.12 -21.74
CA GLN A 336 -2.56 13.92 -22.50
C GLN A 336 -2.77 13.23 -23.85
N LEU A 337 -3.86 12.48 -24.02
CA LEU A 337 -4.22 11.83 -25.29
C LEU A 337 -5.02 12.76 -26.23
N SER A 338 -5.74 13.75 -25.69
CA SER A 338 -6.49 14.73 -26.51
C SER A 338 -5.61 15.85 -27.08
N ASP A 339 -4.48 16.16 -26.44
CA ASP A 339 -3.54 17.19 -26.93
C ASP A 339 -2.66 16.70 -28.10
N VAL A 340 -2.77 15.42 -28.49
CA VAL A 340 -2.07 14.85 -29.66
C VAL A 340 -2.96 14.83 -30.91
N SER A 341 -4.24 15.24 -30.82
CA SER A 341 -5.18 15.18 -31.95
C SER A 341 -5.95 16.49 -32.19
N CYS A 342 -5.26 17.60 -32.50
CA CYS A 342 -5.88 18.68 -33.29
C CYS A 342 -4.87 19.70 -33.88
N GLY A 343 -4.79 19.75 -35.22
CA GLY A 343 -4.25 20.85 -36.04
C GLY A 343 -2.73 20.85 -36.21
N SER A 344 -2.15 20.75 -37.41
CA SER A 344 -2.54 21.43 -38.66
C SER A 344 -2.09 20.66 -39.90
N GLU A 345 -2.95 20.62 -40.91
CA GLU A 345 -2.58 20.34 -42.30
C GLU A 345 -1.63 21.43 -42.81
N VAL A 346 -0.44 21.05 -43.25
CA VAL A 346 0.33 21.81 -44.25
C VAL A 346 0.86 20.82 -45.28
N SER A 347 0.61 21.18 -46.54
CA SER A 347 0.91 20.56 -47.82
C SER A 347 2.28 19.87 -47.96
N MET A 348 2.23 18.72 -48.65
CA MET A 348 3.39 18.06 -49.25
C MET A 348 4.17 19.01 -50.17
N GLN A 349 5.44 19.26 -49.85
CA GLN A 349 6.49 19.41 -50.85
C GLN A 349 7.70 18.58 -50.43
N THR A 350 8.13 17.75 -51.37
CA THR A 350 9.28 16.86 -51.35
C THR A 350 10.59 17.62 -51.30
N GLU A 351 11.44 17.35 -50.30
CA GLU A 351 12.90 17.45 -50.45
C GLU A 351 13.57 16.29 -49.70
N GLN A 352 14.37 15.54 -50.45
CA GLN A 352 15.35 14.59 -49.94
C GLN A 352 16.46 15.39 -49.24
N ASN A 353 16.92 14.94 -48.07
CA ASN A 353 18.34 15.03 -47.72
C ASN A 353 18.71 14.08 -46.60
N ASP A 354 19.81 13.39 -46.86
CA ASP A 354 20.56 12.52 -45.96
C ASP A 354 21.05 13.26 -44.72
N THR A 355 21.07 12.59 -43.56
CA THR A 355 22.29 12.37 -42.77
C THR A 355 21.98 11.56 -41.51
N ALA A 356 22.72 10.46 -41.39
CA ALA A 356 22.84 9.68 -40.17
C ALA A 356 23.71 10.41 -39.14
N THR A 357 23.59 9.96 -37.89
CA THR A 357 24.56 10.11 -36.79
C THR A 357 24.36 11.34 -35.92
N GLU A 358 23.75 11.14 -34.74
CA GLU A 358 24.11 11.74 -33.44
C GLU A 358 22.97 11.47 -32.44
N PHE A 359 22.94 10.30 -31.79
CA PHE A 359 22.21 10.11 -30.52
C PHE A 359 22.67 8.84 -29.76
N TYR A 360 23.97 8.51 -29.89
CA TYR A 360 24.68 7.65 -28.94
C TYR A 360 25.96 8.38 -28.58
N ASN A 361 25.96 9.05 -27.43
CA ASN A 361 27.09 9.33 -26.55
C ASN A 361 26.64 10.40 -25.56
N ASN A 362 26.40 9.99 -24.32
CA ASN A 362 26.68 10.73 -23.08
C ASN A 362 26.06 9.97 -21.89
N LEU A 363 26.72 8.86 -21.55
CA LEU A 363 26.69 8.23 -20.24
C LEU A 363 28.14 7.88 -19.95
N GLU A 364 28.93 8.90 -19.62
CA GLU A 364 30.22 8.72 -18.95
C GLU A 364 30.00 8.81 -17.44
N CYS A 365 30.66 7.86 -16.79
CA CYS A 365 30.73 7.64 -15.36
C CYS A 365 31.59 8.72 -14.70
N ASP A 366 31.11 9.27 -13.59
CA ASP A 366 31.99 9.86 -12.58
C ASP A 366 31.89 9.01 -11.31
N GLU A 367 32.91 8.17 -11.12
CA GLU A 367 33.35 7.71 -9.80
C GLU A 367 34.00 8.92 -9.11
N ASP A 368 33.50 9.33 -7.95
CA ASP A 368 34.38 9.92 -6.95
C ASP A 368 33.94 9.58 -5.53
N VAL A 369 34.91 9.00 -4.84
CA VAL A 369 34.89 8.43 -3.50
C VAL A 369 34.99 9.58 -2.49
N MET A 370 34.05 9.67 -1.54
CA MET A 370 34.33 10.39 -0.28
C MET A 370 34.62 9.40 0.84
N HIS A 371 35.92 9.31 1.12
CA HIS A 371 36.52 8.75 2.32
C HIS A 371 35.92 9.37 3.58
N ILE A 372 35.56 8.48 4.51
CA ILE A 372 35.32 8.78 5.91
C ILE A 372 36.69 8.81 6.61
N ASP A 373 37.11 9.97 7.09
CA ASP A 373 38.28 10.08 7.98
C ASP A 373 37.82 9.88 9.43
N VAL A 374 38.19 8.72 9.96
CA VAL A 374 37.99 8.29 11.34
C VAL A 374 39.24 8.68 12.11
N SER A 375 39.32 9.93 12.55
CA SER A 375 40.39 10.37 13.45
C SER A 375 39.94 11.56 14.31
N GLN A 376 39.17 11.28 15.37
CA GLN A 376 39.12 12.02 16.65
C GLN A 376 37.97 11.50 17.54
N VAL A 377 38.09 10.27 18.05
CA VAL A 377 37.43 9.87 19.31
C VAL A 377 38.33 8.86 20.01
N SER A 378 39.36 9.35 20.70
CA SER A 378 40.10 8.57 21.67
C SER A 378 40.60 9.51 22.76
N GLU A 379 39.78 9.71 23.80
CA GLU A 379 40.25 10.00 25.15
C GLU A 379 39.05 10.01 26.10
N LEU A 380 39.30 9.57 27.35
CA LEU A 380 38.38 9.51 28.50
C LEU A 380 37.59 8.20 28.68
N THR A 381 38.32 7.11 28.89
CA THR A 381 37.98 6.20 30.01
C THR A 381 39.26 5.80 30.75
N LYS A 382 39.46 6.31 31.98
CA LYS A 382 39.94 5.59 33.18
C LYS A 382 40.29 6.57 34.31
N ALA A 383 40.01 6.10 35.53
CA ALA A 383 40.50 6.57 36.83
C ALA A 383 39.80 7.85 37.36
N ASP A 384 39.23 7.94 38.56
CA ASP A 384 39.58 7.24 39.79
C ASP A 384 38.43 7.12 40.80
N SER A 385 38.58 6.07 41.61
CA SER A 385 37.90 5.73 42.87
C SER A 385 38.29 6.61 44.06
N CYS A 386 37.48 6.50 45.13
CA CYS A 386 37.73 6.93 46.54
C CYS A 386 37.54 8.43 46.85
N GLY A 387 36.85 8.87 47.91
CA GLY A 387 36.19 8.17 49.01
C GLY A 387 35.62 9.19 50.03
N THR A 388 34.68 8.69 50.85
CA THR A 388 34.43 9.01 52.28
C THR A 388 33.97 10.41 52.75
N SER A 389 32.76 10.38 53.36
CA SER A 389 32.38 10.87 54.72
C SER A 389 32.28 12.35 55.07
N ASN A 390 31.07 12.75 55.50
CA ASN A 390 30.67 13.50 56.73
C ASN A 390 29.43 14.36 56.39
N GLU A 391 28.20 14.04 56.82
CA GLU A 391 27.60 14.12 58.18
C GLU A 391 27.41 15.57 58.69
N LYS A 392 26.18 15.84 59.18
CA LYS A 392 25.65 17.02 59.94
C LYS A 392 25.21 18.24 59.13
N ASP A 393 24.18 19.00 59.47
CA ASP A 393 23.08 18.98 60.46
C ASP A 393 22.16 20.18 60.09
N GLU A 394 20.88 20.15 60.51
CA GLU A 394 19.98 21.31 60.73
C GLU A 394 19.51 22.12 59.46
N ASN A 395 18.29 22.65 59.35
CA ASN A 395 17.32 23.08 60.34
C ASN A 395 15.88 23.16 59.74
N GLU A 396 14.91 23.10 60.65
CA GLU A 396 13.47 23.33 60.47
C GLU A 396 13.12 24.70 59.86
N MET A 397 12.08 24.75 59.01
CA MET A 397 10.85 25.53 59.24
C MET A 397 9.72 25.11 58.29
#